data_AF-A0A1Z4V1G5-F1
#
_entry.id   AF-A0A1Z4V1G5-F1
#
_cell.length_a   1.000
_cell.length_b   1.000
_cell.length_c   1.000
_cell.angle_alpha   90.00
_cell.angle_beta   90.00
_cell.angle_gamma   90.00
#
_symmetry.space_group_name_H-M   'P 1'
#
loop_
_entity.id
_entity.type
_entity.pdbx_description
1 polymer ?
#
loop_
_entity_poly.entity_id
_entity_poly.type
_entity_poly.pdbx_seq_one_letter_code
_entity_poly.pdbx_strand_id
1 'polypeptide(L)' 'MLHIPPDNNLAERTLRLAVTKRKVSGGSRSMERFQDTANLLTVIQTCRRQGRSVIEFFEQAIKAMVNPNMQTPNLIPQI' A
#
# COMPACT_ATOMS: atom_id res chain seq x y z
N MET A 1 18.39 4.27 -22.52
CA MET A 1 18.93 4.59 -21.18
C MET A 1 17.77 5.15 -20.36
N LEU A 2 17.39 4.52 -19.25
CA LEU A 2 16.34 5.07 -18.37
C LEU A 2 16.88 6.35 -17.73
N HIS A 3 16.25 7.49 -18.02
CA HIS A 3 16.60 8.77 -17.44
C HIS A 3 16.16 8.80 -15.97
N ILE A 4 17.11 8.71 -15.05
CA ILE A 4 16.88 8.79 -13.61
C ILE A 4 17.22 10.22 -13.19
N PRO A 5 16.26 10.99 -12.65
CA PRO A 5 16.53 12.34 -12.14
C PRO A 5 17.62 12.32 -11.06
N PRO A 6 18.46 13.37 -10.95
CA PRO A 6 19.51 13.47 -9.92
C PRO A 6 18.97 13.80 -8.52
N ASP A 7 17.68 13.58 -8.28
CA ASP A 7 17.00 13.90 -7.03
C ASP A 7 16.22 12.70 -6.47
N ASN A 8 15.87 12.78 -5.19
CA ASN A 8 15.15 11.74 -4.46
C ASN A 8 13.65 12.06 -4.30
N ASN A 9 13.11 13.04 -5.04
CA ASN A 9 11.77 13.59 -4.79
C ASN A 9 10.67 12.51 -4.83
N LEU A 10 10.79 11.57 -5.77
CA LEU A 10 9.85 10.46 -5.90
C LEU A 10 9.88 9.54 -4.67
N ALA A 11 11.08 9.21 -4.18
CA ALA A 11 11.26 8.38 -2.99
C ALA A 11 10.67 9.08 -1.75
N GLU A 12 11.00 10.36 -1.54
CA GLU A 12 10.49 11.13 -0.42
C GLU A 12 8.96 11.27 -0.44
N ARG A 13 8.37 11.58 -1.60
CA ARG A 13 6.90 11.66 -1.77
C ARG A 13 6.21 10.35 -1.40
N THR A 14 6.83 9.23 -1.74
CA THR A 14 6.29 7.90 -1.43
C THR A 14 6.34 7.62 0.07
N LEU A 15 7.45 7.93 0.72
CA LEU A 15 7.63 7.69 2.16
C LEU A 15 6.81 8.66 3.03
N ARG A 16 6.47 9.85 2.52
CA ARG A 16 5.80 10.92 3.25
C ARG A 16 4.52 10.46 3.96
N LEU A 17 3.70 9.61 3.32
CA LEU A 17 2.49 9.09 3.95
C LEU A 17 2.82 8.27 5.21
N ALA A 18 3.78 7.36 5.11
CA ALA A 18 4.13 6.45 6.20
C ALA A 18 4.75 7.21 7.38
N VAL A 19 5.64 8.17 7.11
CA VAL A 19 6.29 8.97 8.17
C VAL A 19 5.28 9.89 8.87
N THR A 20 4.37 10.52 8.12
CA THR A 20 3.30 11.34 8.72
C THR A 20 2.35 10.49 9.54
N LYS A 21 1.94 9.32 9.03
CA LYS A 21 1.10 8.36 9.79
C LYS A 21 1.75 7.98 11.11
N ARG A 22 3.04 7.61 11.10
CA ARG A 22 3.78 7.27 12.31
C ARG A 22 3.89 8.44 13.28
N LYS A 23 4.17 9.65 12.78
CA LYS A 23 4.28 10.86 13.59
C LYS A 23 2.97 11.20 14.30
N VAL A 24 1.84 11.17 13.57
CA VAL A 24 0.52 11.53 14.10
C VAL A 24 -0.02 10.44 15.03
N SER A 25 0.16 9.16 14.68
CA SER A 25 -0.43 8.05 15.46
C SER A 25 0.49 7.51 16.56
N GLY A 26 1.72 8.00 16.69
CA GLY A 26 2.74 7.46 17.60
C GLY A 26 3.30 6.08 17.22
N GLY A 27 2.85 5.47 16.11
CA GLY A 27 3.25 4.13 15.70
C GLY A 27 2.73 3.00 16.60
N SER A 28 3.35 1.82 16.49
CA SER A 28 3.06 0.64 17.32
C SER A 28 4.29 0.27 18.15
N ARG A 29 4.07 -0.26 19.37
CA ARG A 29 5.12 -0.86 20.21
C ARG A 29 5.34 -2.36 19.94
N SER A 30 4.42 -3.00 19.21
CA SER A 30 4.55 -4.38 18.74
C SER A 30 5.00 -4.40 17.27
N MET A 31 5.97 -5.27 16.96
CA MET A 31 6.44 -5.49 15.59
C MET A 31 5.38 -6.08 14.67
N GLU A 32 4.51 -6.94 15.19
CA GLU A 32 3.39 -7.52 14.43
C GLU A 32 2.45 -6.41 13.92
N ARG A 33 1.95 -5.58 14.84
CA ARG A 33 1.09 -4.43 14.48
C ARG A 33 1.80 -3.39 13.60
N PHE A 34 3.13 -3.29 13.71
CA PHE A 34 3.92 -2.46 12.82
C PHE A 34 3.93 -3.03 11.40
N GLN A 35 4.09 -4.36 11.26
CA GLN A 35 4.01 -5.06 9.99
C GLN A 35 2.61 -4.94 9.37
N ASP A 36 1.54 -5.06 10.15
CA ASP A 36 0.17 -4.88 9.66
C ASP A 36 -0.04 -3.47 9.09
N THR A 37 0.44 -2.45 9.81
CA THR A 37 0.42 -1.07 9.33
C THR A 37 1.21 -0.91 8.03
N ALA A 38 2.38 -1.55 7.93
CA ALA A 38 3.21 -1.50 6.73
C ALA A 38 2.51 -2.17 5.53
N ASN A 39 1.85 -3.32 5.74
CA ASN A 39 1.09 -4.02 4.71
C ASN A 39 -0.06 -3.14 4.18
N LEU A 40 -0.83 -2.49 5.07
CA LEU A 40 -1.90 -1.57 4.67
C LEU A 40 -1.37 -0.38 3.88
N LEU A 41 -0.27 0.24 4.31
CA LEU A 41 0.37 1.35 3.60
C LEU A 41 0.88 0.93 2.21
N THR A 42 1.39 -0.29 2.08
CA THR A 42 1.81 -0.87 0.79
C THR A 42 0.64 -0.98 -0.17
N VAL A 43 -0.51 -1.53 0.27
CA VAL A 43 -1.73 -1.62 -0.54
C VAL A 43 -2.17 -0.22 -0.98
N ILE A 44 -2.31 0.72 -0.03
CA ILE A 44 -2.76 2.09 -0.30
C ILE A 44 -1.85 2.79 -1.32
N GLN A 45 -0.54 2.74 -1.12
CA GLN A 45 0.43 3.40 -2.01
C GLN A 45 0.47 2.76 -3.40
N THR A 46 0.39 1.43 -3.47
CA THR A 46 0.39 0.70 -4.74
C THR A 46 -0.87 0.98 -5.55
N CYS A 47 -2.05 0.91 -4.93
CA CYS A 47 -3.32 1.27 -5.59
C CYS A 47 -3.30 2.70 -6.12
N ARG A 48 -2.84 3.67 -5.30
CA ARG A 48 -2.72 5.08 -5.71
C ARG A 48 -1.79 5.25 -6.90
N ARG A 49 -0.65 4.58 -6.92
CA ARG A 49 0.31 4.63 -8.05
C ARG A 49 -0.25 4.01 -9.32
N GLN A 50 -1.10 3.00 -9.20
CA GLN A 50 -1.76 2.34 -10.33
C GLN A 50 -3.03 3.06 -10.80
N GLY A 51 -3.45 4.16 -10.14
CA GLY A 51 -4.73 4.81 -10.44
C GLY A 51 -5.95 3.97 -10.07
N ARG A 52 -5.79 2.97 -9.19
CA ARG A 52 -6.87 2.06 -8.75
C ARG A 52 -7.48 2.54 -7.43
N SER A 53 -8.78 2.30 -7.25
CA SER A 53 -9.44 2.55 -5.97
C SER A 53 -8.95 1.57 -4.91
N VAL A 54 -8.44 2.11 -3.80
CA VAL A 54 -8.04 1.30 -2.65
C VAL A 54 -9.25 0.66 -1.93
N ILE A 55 -10.41 1.33 -1.98
CA ILE A 55 -11.64 0.83 -1.35
C ILE A 55 -12.16 -0.38 -2.10
N GLU A 56 -12.20 -0.34 -3.43
CA GLU A 56 -12.58 -1.49 -4.26
C GLU A 56 -11.61 -2.66 -4.08
N PHE A 57 -10.31 -2.38 -3.95
CA PHE A 57 -9.31 -3.42 -3.66
C PHE A 57 -9.60 -4.14 -2.34
N PHE A 58 -9.87 -3.40 -1.25
CA PHE A 58 -10.21 -4.00 0.03
C PHE A 58 -11.54 -4.72 0.01
N GLU A 59 -12.54 -4.19 -0.70
CA GLU A 59 -13.83 -4.87 -0.90
C GLU A 59 -13.62 -6.24 -1.56
N GLN A 60 -12.86 -6.30 -2.66
CA GLN A 60 -12.54 -7.56 -3.33
C GLN A 60 -11.76 -8.52 -2.43
N ALA A 61 -10.79 -8.01 -1.65
CA ALA A 61 -10.01 -8.83 -0.74
C ALA A 61 -10.87 -9.45 0.38
N ILE A 62 -11.77 -8.67 0.97
CA ILE A 62 -12.70 -9.14 2.01
C ILE A 62 -13.68 -10.16 1.42
N LYS A 63 -14.24 -9.91 0.23
CA LYS A 63 -15.14 -10.87 -0.42
C LYS A 63 -14.44 -12.20 -0.73
N ALA A 64 -13.19 -12.16 -1.21
CA ALA A 64 -12.38 -13.35 -1.47
C ALA A 64 -12.00 -14.12 -0.18
N MET A 65 -11.87 -13.42 0.95
CA MET A 65 -11.64 -14.05 2.25
C MET A 65 -12.86 -14.84 2.74
N VAL A 66 -14.08 -14.37 2.45
CA VAL A 66 -15.34 -15.01 2.88
C VAL A 66 -15.82 -16.07 1.90
N ASN A 67 -15.54 -15.89 0.60
CA ASN A 67 -15.96 -16.81 -0.46
C ASN A 67 -14.75 -17.40 -1.19
N PRO A 68 -14.41 -18.69 -0.96
CA PRO A 68 -13.26 -19.35 -1.59
C PRO A 68 -13.30 -19.40 -3.13
N ASN A 69 -14.49 -19.27 -3.72
CA ASN A 69 -14.67 -19.29 -5.17
C ASN A 69 -14.35 -17.95 -5.83
N MET A 70 -14.08 -16.89 -5.05
CA MET A 70 -13.81 -15.56 -5.56
C MET A 70 -12.29 -15.31 -5.67
N GLN A 71 -11.86 -14.72 -6.78
CA GLN A 71 -10.45 -14.46 -7.03
C GLN A 71 -9.90 -13.39 -6.07
N THR A 72 -8.75 -13.66 -5.46
CA THR A 72 -8.05 -12.69 -4.62
C THR A 72 -7.45 -11.56 -5.48
N PRO A 73 -7.67 -10.28 -5.12
CA PRO A 73 -7.11 -9.18 -5.88
C PRO A 73 -5.58 -9.14 -5.73
N ASN A 74 -4.88 -8.85 -6.83
CA ASN A 74 -3.43 -8.74 -6.85
C ASN A 74 -2.96 -7.27 -6.97
N LEU A 75 -1.86 -6.95 -6.29
CA LEU A 75 -1.16 -5.68 -6.39
C LEU A 75 -0.15 -5.63 -7.53
N ILE A 76 0.25 -6.76 -8.09
CA ILE A 76 1.12 -6.84 -9.26
C ILE A 76 0.27 -6.50 -10.49
N PRO A 77 0.67 -5.51 -11.32
CA PRO A 77 -0.01 -5.23 -12.57
C PRO A 77 -0.01 -6.49 -13.46
N GLN A 78 -1.18 -6.88 -13.92
CA GLN A 78 -1.30 -7.89 -14.98
C GLN A 78 -1.03 -7.16 -16.29
N ILE A 79 0.13 -7.42 -16.89
CA ILE A 79 0.52 -6.94 -18.22
C ILE A 79 -0.40 -7.58 -19.25
#